data_AF-A0A1H9G493-F1
#
_entry.id   AF-A0A1H9G493-F1
#
_cell.length_a   1.000
_cell.length_b   1.000
_cell.length_c   1.000
_cell.angle_alpha   90.00
_cell.angle_beta   90.00
_cell.angle_gamma   90.00
#
_symmetry.space_group_name_H-M   'P 1'
#
loop_
_entity.id
_entity.type
_entity.pdbx_description
1 polymer ?
#
loop_
_entity_poly.entity_id
_entity_poly.type
_entity_poly.pdbx_seq_one_letter_code
_entity_poly.pdbx_strand_id
1 'polypeptide(L)'
;MKRLLKIIGLKTTLNPHRLRHTHTSLLAQAGVNLEIIMHRLGHQDEQTTRQIYLHVTDEMQKDASINKLNRDTNKNLKRLFEWHQHGNINVMLT
;
A
#
# COMPACT_ATOMS: atom_id res chain seq x y z
N MET A 1 -29.76 2.71 -7.41
CA MET A 1 -28.51 1.94 -7.60
C MET A 1 -28.67 0.68 -8.46
N LYS A 2 -29.60 -0.25 -8.16
CA LYS A 2 -29.79 -1.50 -8.93
C LYS A 2 -29.96 -1.32 -10.46
N ARG A 3 -30.73 -0.31 -10.89
CA ARG A 3 -30.91 0.01 -12.32
C ARG A 3 -29.59 0.39 -13.01
N LEU A 4 -28.78 1.22 -12.37
CA LEU A 4 -27.45 1.60 -12.87
C LEU A 4 -26.54 0.37 -12.91
N LEU A 5 -26.44 -0.39 -11.82
CA LEU A 5 -25.61 -1.60 -11.75
C LEU A 5 -25.90 -2.61 -12.87
N LYS A 6 -27.17 -2.75 -13.26
CA LYS A 6 -27.58 -3.61 -14.38
C LYS A 6 -27.11 -3.10 -15.74
N ILE A 7 -27.08 -1.79 -15.95
CA ILE A 7 -26.61 -1.16 -17.21
C ILE A 7 -25.09 -1.33 -17.38
N ILE A 8 -24.34 -1.15 -16.29
CA ILE A 8 -22.87 -1.32 -16.25
C ILE A 8 -22.43 -2.78 -16.10
N GLY A 9 -23.36 -3.76 -16.07
CA GLY A 9 -23.02 -5.18 -15.94
C GLY A 9 -22.38 -5.58 -14.59
N LEU A 10 -22.52 -4.76 -13.55
CA LEU A 10 -21.95 -5.03 -12.23
C LEU A 10 -22.93 -5.79 -11.34
N LYS A 11 -22.40 -6.62 -10.42
CA LYS A 11 -23.21 -7.42 -9.49
C LYS A 11 -24.18 -6.52 -8.70
N THR A 12 -25.44 -6.96 -8.63
CA THR A 12 -26.53 -6.25 -7.92
C THR A 12 -26.37 -6.23 -6.40
N THR A 13 -25.34 -6.89 -5.87
CA THR A 13 -24.96 -6.89 -4.45
C THR A 13 -24.15 -5.66 -4.03
N LEU A 14 -23.77 -4.79 -4.98
CA LEU A 14 -23.16 -3.51 -4.68
C LEU A 14 -24.21 -2.54 -4.10
N ASN A 15 -23.91 -1.95 -2.96
CA ASN A 15 -24.78 -0.99 -2.30
C ASN A 15 -23.96 0.26 -1.88
N PRO A 16 -24.62 1.38 -1.53
CA PRO A 16 -23.91 2.62 -1.18
C PRO A 16 -22.95 2.45 0.00
N HIS A 17 -23.27 1.58 0.97
CA HIS A 17 -22.41 1.31 2.12
C HIS A 17 -21.11 0.60 1.72
N ARG A 18 -21.16 -0.35 0.77
CA ARG A 18 -19.96 -0.98 0.19
C ARG A 18 -19.09 0.00 -0.59
N LEU A 19 -19.72 0.91 -1.34
CA LEU A 19 -19.00 1.97 -2.05
C LEU A 19 -18.33 2.95 -1.08
N ARG A 20 -18.97 3.25 0.06
CA ARG A 20 -18.39 4.06 1.13
C ARG A 20 -17.11 3.41 1.65
N HIS A 21 -17.13 2.09 1.91
CA HIS A 21 -15.94 1.36 2.31
C HIS A 21 -14.83 1.39 1.24
N THR A 22 -15.18 1.17 -0.03
CA THR A 22 -14.21 1.30 -1.14
C THR A 22 -13.60 2.70 -1.19
N HIS A 23 -14.40 3.75 -1.00
CA HIS A 23 -13.91 5.12 -0.97
C HIS A 23 -12.93 5.35 0.18
N THR A 24 -13.25 4.86 1.38
CA THR A 24 -12.36 4.92 2.54
C THR A 24 -11.03 4.21 2.29
N SER A 25 -11.06 2.98 1.76
CA SER A 25 -9.85 2.22 1.42
C SER A 25 -8.95 2.97 0.44
N LEU A 26 -9.54 3.59 -0.60
CA LEU A 26 -8.78 4.37 -1.58
C LEU A 26 -8.13 5.61 -0.97
N LEU A 27 -8.83 6.30 -0.05
CA LEU A 27 -8.26 7.46 0.65
C LEU A 27 -7.13 7.06 1.59
N ALA A 28 -7.28 5.93 2.29
CA ALA A 28 -6.24 5.37 3.14
C ALA A 28 -4.99 4.99 2.32
N GLN A 29 -5.18 4.33 1.16
CA GLN A 29 -4.09 3.98 0.25
C GLN A 29 -3.38 5.21 -0.32
N ALA A 30 -4.12 6.31 -0.53
CA ALA A 30 -3.55 7.58 -0.95
C ALA A 30 -2.81 8.32 0.18
N GLY A 31 -2.78 7.78 1.42
CA GLY A 31 -2.09 8.37 2.55
C GLY A 31 -2.81 9.58 3.18
N VAL A 32 -4.13 9.72 2.94
CA VAL A 32 -4.91 10.81 3.53
C VAL A 32 -5.09 10.55 5.03
N ASN A 33 -4.91 11.59 5.86
CA ASN A 33 -5.06 11.46 7.31
C ASN A 33 -6.47 10.97 7.70
N LEU A 34 -6.53 10.00 8.62
CA LEU A 34 -7.76 9.42 9.17
C LEU A 34 -8.78 10.48 9.63
N GLU A 35 -8.34 11.56 10.28
CA GLU A 35 -9.26 12.63 10.72
C GLU A 35 -9.98 13.30 9.54
N ILE A 36 -9.25 13.55 8.44
CA ILE A 36 -9.79 14.15 7.22
C ILE A 36 -10.79 13.19 6.57
N ILE A 37 -10.46 11.90 6.53
CA ILE A 37 -11.35 10.86 6.01
C ILE A 37 -12.64 10.81 6.83
N MET A 38 -12.53 10.81 8.16
CA MET A 38 -13.68 10.77 9.07
C MET A 38 -14.56 12.01 8.98
N HIS A 39 -13.96 13.20 8.89
CA HIS A 39 -14.68 14.46 8.68
C HIS A 39 -15.45 14.44 7.34
N ARG A 40 -14.80 13.97 6.26
CA ARG A 40 -15.45 13.85 4.94
C ARG A 40 -16.61 12.86 4.94
N LEU A 41 -16.54 11.82 5.76
CA LEU A 41 -17.57 10.78 5.90
C LEU A 41 -18.64 11.13 6.95
N GLY A 42 -18.47 12.24 7.68
CA GLY A 42 -19.43 12.74 8.68
C GLY A 42 -19.48 11.92 9.98
N HIS A 43 -18.37 11.31 10.40
CA HIS A 43 -18.20 10.56 11.67
C HIS A 43 -19.21 9.42 11.97
N GLN A 44 -20.09 9.08 11.03
CA GLN A 44 -21.16 8.08 11.24
C GLN A 44 -20.65 6.67 11.56
N ASP A 45 -19.43 6.33 11.14
CA ASP A 45 -18.87 4.98 11.29
C ASP A 45 -17.36 5.06 11.51
N GLU A 46 -16.97 5.63 12.65
CA GLU A 46 -15.57 5.79 13.05
C GLU A 46 -14.86 4.44 13.20
N GLN A 47 -15.52 3.46 13.82
CA GLN A 47 -14.90 2.17 14.12
C GLN A 47 -14.51 1.43 12.84
N THR A 48 -15.43 1.31 11.87
CA THR A 48 -15.13 0.64 10.60
C THR A 48 -14.10 1.43 9.80
N THR A 49 -14.20 2.77 9.79
CA THR A 49 -13.25 3.64 9.09
C THR A 49 -11.82 3.47 9.64
N ARG A 50 -11.67 3.43 10.97
CA ARG A 50 -10.38 3.20 11.62
C ARG A 50 -9.84 1.80 11.34
N GLN A 51 -10.67 0.77 11.38
CA GLN A 51 -10.24 -0.61 11.07
C GLN A 51 -9.72 -0.74 9.62
N ILE A 52 -10.46 -0.19 8.66
CA ILE A 52 -10.04 -0.16 7.25
C ILE A 52 -8.74 0.62 7.08
N TYR A 53 -8.65 1.80 7.71
CA TYR A 53 -7.46 2.64 7.63
C TYR A 53 -6.24 1.90 8.16
N LEU A 54 -6.29 1.39 9.40
CA LEU A 54 -5.19 0.67 10.04
C LEU A 54 -4.70 -0.48 9.17
N HIS A 55 -5.61 -1.33 8.69
CA HIS A 55 -5.27 -2.45 7.83
C HIS A 55 -4.51 -2.04 6.57
N VAL A 56 -4.98 -0.99 5.87
CA VAL A 56 -4.34 -0.48 4.66
C VAL A 56 -2.97 0.14 4.96
N THR A 57 -2.85 0.95 6.02
CA THR A 57 -1.55 1.53 6.40
C THR A 57 -0.53 0.49 6.83
N ASP A 58 -0.94 -0.58 7.50
CA ASP A 58 -0.04 -1.68 7.89
C ASP A 58 0.52 -2.41 6.67
N GLU A 59 -0.31 -2.65 5.65
CA GLU A 59 0.14 -3.22 4.38
C GLU A 59 1.11 -2.30 3.66
N MET A 60 0.79 -1.00 3.57
CA MET A 60 1.68 0.00 2.98
C MET A 60 3.03 0.08 3.70
N GLN A 61 3.05 -0.01 5.03
CA GLN A 61 4.28 -0.01 5.83
C GLN A 61 5.12 -1.25 5.58
N LYS A 62 4.50 -2.43 5.49
CA LYS A 62 5.18 -3.69 5.16
C LYS A 62 5.79 -3.62 3.76
N ASP A 63 5.02 -3.17 2.77
CA ASP A 63 5.48 -3.01 1.39
C ASP A 63 6.61 -1.99 1.28
N ALA A 64 6.52 -0.85 1.96
CA ALA A 64 7.57 0.15 1.99
C ALA A 64 8.85 -0.39 2.64
N SER A 65 8.72 -1.17 3.73
CA SER A 65 9.86 -1.78 4.43
C SER A 65 10.58 -2.81 3.56
N ILE A 66 9.83 -3.70 2.90
CA ILE A 66 10.38 -4.71 1.99
C ILE A 66 11.05 -4.05 0.78
N ASN A 67 10.41 -3.04 0.19
CA ASN A 67 10.98 -2.32 -0.95
C ASN A 67 12.25 -1.55 -0.57
N LYS A 68 12.30 -0.96 0.62
CA LYS A 68 13.50 -0.29 1.13
C LYS A 68 14.64 -1.29 1.32
N LEU A 69 14.38 -2.42 1.99
CA LEU A 69 15.34 -3.51 2.16
C LEU A 69 15.88 -3.98 0.81
N ASN A 70 15.00 -4.27 -0.15
CA ASN A 70 15.41 -4.72 -1.49
C ASN A 70 16.27 -3.69 -2.22
N ARG A 71 15.98 -2.39 -2.10
CA ARG A 71 16.84 -1.33 -2.66
C ARG A 71 18.22 -1.32 -2.01
N ASP A 72 18.27 -1.42 -0.69
CA ASP A 72 19.53 -1.38 0.06
C ASP A 72 20.40 -2.60 -0.27
N THR A 73 19.81 -3.80 -0.34
CA THR A 73 20.50 -5.03 -0.75
C THR A 73 21.04 -4.91 -2.18
N ASN A 74 20.22 -4.44 -3.13
CA ASN A 74 20.65 -4.24 -4.52
C ASN A 74 21.78 -3.20 -4.64
N LYS A 75 21.72 -2.12 -3.86
CA LYS A 75 22.79 -1.10 -3.83
C LYS A 75 24.09 -1.66 -3.26
N ASN A 76 24.02 -2.52 -2.25
CA ASN A 76 25.19 -3.17 -1.66
C ASN A 76 25.79 -4.23 -2.59
N LEU A 77 24.96 -5.01 -3.26
CA LEU A 77 25.40 -5.97 -4.28
C LEU A 77 26.08 -5.28 -5.46
N LYS A 78 25.52 -4.16 -5.95
CA LYS A 78 26.13 -3.39 -7.03
C LYS A 78 27.50 -2.85 -6.63
N ARG A 79 27.62 -2.31 -5.40
CA ARG A 79 28.92 -1.90 -4.85
C ARG A 79 29.88 -3.09 -4.82
N LEU A 80 29.50 -4.22 -4.21
CA LEU A 80 30.37 -5.40 -4.15
C LEU A 80 30.85 -5.87 -5.53
N PHE A 81 29.98 -5.85 -6.54
CA PHE A 81 30.35 -6.17 -7.92
C PHE A 81 31.33 -5.16 -8.53
N GLU A 82 31.11 -3.86 -8.32
CA GLU A 82 32.03 -2.79 -8.76
C GLU A 82 33.40 -2.92 -8.07
N TRP A 83 33.44 -3.22 -6.78
CA TRP A 83 34.68 -3.50 -6.03
C TRP A 83 35.44 -4.72 -6.58
N HIS A 84 34.73 -5.76 -7.04
CA HIS A 84 35.35 -6.93 -7.68
C HIS A 84 35.91 -6.64 -9.08
N GLN A 85 35.28 -5.75 -9.85
CA GLN A 85 35.72 -5.39 -11.21
C GLN A 85 36.93 -4.41 -11.20
N HIS A 86 37.04 -3.58 -10.17
CA HIS A 86 38.13 -2.61 -10.01
C HIS A 86 39.24 -3.09 -9.04
N GLY A 87 38.97 -4.13 -8.24
CA GLY A 87 39.89 -4.69 -7.26
C GLY A 87 40.77 -5.78 -7.84
N ASN A 88 41.99 -5.41 -8.23
CA ASN A 88 43.07 -6.34 -8.52
C ASN A 88 43.57 -6.97 -7.19
N ILE A 89 42.92 -8.03 -6.68
CA ILE A 89 43.38 -8.69 -5.46
C ILE A 89 43.29 -10.22 -5.57
N ASN A 90 44.47 -10.81 -5.56
CA ASN A 90 44.80 -12.21 -5.40
C ASN A 90 44.20 -12.74 -4.08
N VAL A 91 43.03 -13.39 -4.14
CA VAL A 91 42.57 -14.27 -3.04
C VAL A 91 43.30 -15.60 -3.22
N MET A 92 44.56 -15.60 -2.78
CA MET A 92 45.33 -16.81 -2.54
C MET A 92 44.64 -17.53 -1.37
N LEU A 93 43.95 -18.62 -1.69
CA LEU A 93 43.49 -19.61 -0.72
C LEU A 93 44.71 -20.12 0.06
N THR A 94 44.75 -19.81 1.36
CA THR A 94 45.53 -20.53 2.38
C THR A 94 44.60 -20.90 3.52
#